data_AF-A0A7D9EML6-F1
#
_entry.id   AF-A0A7D9EML6-F1
#
_cell.length_a   1.000
_cell.length_b   1.000
_cell.length_c   1.000
_cell.angle_alpha   90.00
_cell.angle_beta   90.00
_cell.angle_gamma   90.00
#
_symmetry.space_group_name_H-M   'P 1'
#
loop_
_entity.id
_entity.type
_entity.pdbx_description
1 polymer ?
#
loop_
_entity_poly.entity_id
_entity_poly.type
_entity_poly.pdbx_seq_one_letter_code
_entity_poly.pdbx_strand_id
1 'polypeptide(L)'
;MSFGLSKKSHNLNQYTLLSNLEDCVEQLKASTDAIKDDNLPLQSFCATFEQILLEGARRSVLVFKQKHYWNWIAGIPKFLQNCGSNDPKLAYIVNTVDSSTKIWPIETKGRLFIRMALVKKCLHSPVEVLNNNRSLLQNFYTESSFLGTAHLRESLLEHLQEISKLDFDLNLKAVEFLNESWEIPKREDVLTVPCTQLGITVSQVDGRAVIAHVLPDSVGEENNMAVGDCLLNLCGKVCWGQKVGQVADTLKQNHGQPISLILAKVKMSNGQLFLPLEQRKKLLESEEFFLQKYQQKNGGCKQAITSCNVSSFNETPVHGVSKGNLCFEAKYIGKNKTGETGDLNYIEPSILTVVDQKNEPLAVLVKLGETSIEIQDKETNKTLAIHSYTVTSACGRGKVNQNIFAYISGDTTCTISKNFTCYVFTVDSEAQAKQAVYGIAQGFNRTLWYV
;
A
#
# COMPACT_ATOMS: atom_id res chain seq x y z
N MET A 1 17.97 -14.26 -41.43
CA MET A 1 16.96 -13.20 -41.67
C MET A 1 16.32 -12.61 -40.40
N SER A 2 16.58 -13.08 -39.17
CA SER A 2 15.96 -12.48 -37.95
C SER A 2 16.69 -11.24 -37.37
N PHE A 3 17.94 -10.98 -37.76
CA PHE A 3 18.70 -9.81 -37.28
C PHE A 3 18.18 -8.46 -37.81
N GLY A 4 17.52 -8.43 -38.96
CA GLY A 4 17.01 -7.19 -39.58
C GLY A 4 15.70 -6.68 -38.96
N LEU A 5 14.87 -7.58 -38.42
CA LEU A 5 13.58 -7.22 -37.81
C LEU A 5 13.77 -6.62 -36.41
N SER A 6 14.69 -7.16 -35.61
CA SER A 6 15.00 -6.66 -34.27
C SER A 6 15.68 -5.28 -34.28
N LYS A 7 16.58 -5.01 -35.24
CA LYS A 7 17.16 -3.66 -35.40
C LYS A 7 16.11 -2.63 -35.87
N LYS A 8 15.21 -3.00 -36.77
CA LYS A 8 14.14 -2.11 -37.25
C LYS A 8 13.14 -1.77 -36.13
N SER A 9 12.73 -2.73 -35.31
CA SER A 9 11.82 -2.48 -34.19
C SER A 9 12.46 -1.62 -33.10
N HIS A 10 13.75 -1.84 -32.82
CA HIS A 10 14.50 -1.05 -31.84
C HIS A 10 14.65 0.42 -32.26
N ASN A 11 15.01 0.66 -33.53
CA ASN A 11 15.11 2.02 -34.06
C ASN A 11 13.74 2.73 -34.06
N LEU A 12 12.66 2.01 -34.41
CA LEU A 12 11.31 2.57 -34.39
C LEU A 12 10.93 3.06 -32.98
N ASN A 13 11.25 2.28 -31.94
CA ASN A 13 10.99 2.65 -30.55
C ASN A 13 11.74 3.93 -30.14
N GLN A 14 12.99 4.11 -30.58
CA GLN A 14 13.79 5.30 -30.25
C GLN A 14 13.23 6.59 -30.85
N TYR A 15 12.78 6.54 -32.11
CA TYR A 15 12.12 7.69 -32.74
C TYR A 15 10.76 7.97 -32.10
N THR A 16 10.03 6.95 -31.65
CA THR A 16 8.82 7.15 -30.84
C THR A 16 9.13 7.84 -29.52
N LEU A 17 10.20 7.45 -28.82
CA LEU A 17 10.62 8.13 -27.58
C LEU A 17 10.98 9.60 -27.82
N LEU A 18 11.71 9.89 -28.90
CA LEU A 18 12.04 11.28 -29.26
C LEU A 18 10.78 12.07 -29.59
N SER A 19 9.91 11.57 -30.47
CA SER A 19 8.65 12.23 -30.84
C SER A 19 7.75 12.50 -29.62
N ASN A 20 7.62 11.53 -28.71
CA ASN A 20 6.84 11.72 -27.48
C ASN A 20 7.44 12.81 -26.58
N LEU A 21 8.77 12.87 -26.51
CA LEU A 21 9.47 13.92 -25.76
C LEU A 21 9.23 15.29 -26.39
N GLU A 22 9.36 15.41 -27.72
CA GLU A 22 9.10 16.61 -28.50
C GLU A 22 7.68 17.13 -28.26
N ASP A 23 6.68 16.25 -28.36
CA ASP A 23 5.28 16.59 -28.10
C ASP A 23 5.07 17.10 -26.67
N CYS A 24 5.74 16.50 -25.68
CA CYS A 24 5.67 16.97 -24.30
C CYS A 24 6.35 18.33 -24.13
N VAL A 25 7.49 18.56 -24.79
CA VAL A 25 8.23 19.84 -24.73
C VAL A 25 7.37 20.97 -25.28
N GLU A 26 6.71 20.77 -26.43
CA GLU A 26 5.82 21.78 -27.02
C GLU A 26 4.60 22.06 -26.13
N GLN A 27 3.99 21.03 -25.53
CA GLN A 27 2.90 21.22 -24.56
C GLN A 27 3.35 21.97 -23.30
N LEU A 28 4.57 21.71 -22.81
CA LEU A 28 5.13 22.42 -21.66
C LEU A 28 5.41 23.89 -21.99
N LYS A 29 5.96 24.19 -23.17
CA LYS A 29 6.20 25.56 -23.65
C LYS A 29 4.91 26.38 -23.80
N ALA A 30 3.78 25.73 -24.07
CA ALA A 30 2.48 26.39 -24.16
C ALA A 30 1.95 26.87 -22.79
N SER A 31 2.59 26.48 -21.68
CA SER A 31 2.19 26.95 -20.34
C SER A 31 2.61 28.40 -20.13
N THR A 32 1.66 29.25 -19.71
CA THR A 32 1.91 30.68 -19.44
C THR A 32 2.44 30.93 -18.03
N ASP A 33 2.17 30.02 -17.10
CA ASP A 33 2.58 30.09 -15.70
C ASP A 33 3.65 29.05 -15.37
N ALA A 34 4.25 29.18 -14.18
CA ALA A 34 5.17 28.19 -13.65
C ALA A 34 4.52 26.80 -13.62
N ILE A 35 5.24 25.80 -14.15
CA ILE A 35 4.78 24.44 -14.31
C ILE A 35 4.80 23.73 -12.94
N LYS A 36 3.66 23.17 -12.55
CA LYS A 36 3.43 22.49 -11.26
C LYS A 36 3.21 20.99 -11.42
N ASP A 37 3.14 20.27 -10.30
CA ASP A 37 3.02 18.81 -10.26
C ASP A 37 1.74 18.23 -10.88
N ASP A 38 0.67 19.01 -10.96
CA ASP A 38 -0.60 18.63 -11.57
C ASP A 38 -0.63 18.81 -13.11
N ASN A 39 0.46 19.32 -13.69
CA ASN A 39 0.60 19.43 -15.14
C ASN A 39 0.81 18.05 -15.79
N LEU A 40 -0.16 17.58 -16.57
CA LEU A 40 -0.10 16.27 -17.23
C LEU A 40 1.10 16.13 -18.21
N PRO A 41 1.41 17.12 -19.08
CA PRO A 41 2.61 17.07 -19.92
C PRO A 41 3.91 16.87 -19.13
N LEU A 42 4.04 17.43 -17.93
CA LEU A 42 5.23 17.27 -17.09
C LEU A 42 5.46 15.81 -16.71
N GLN A 43 4.40 15.09 -16.35
CA GLN A 43 4.50 13.68 -15.96
C GLN A 43 4.93 12.83 -17.15
N SER A 44 4.31 13.04 -18.31
CA SER A 44 4.65 12.37 -19.57
C SER A 44 6.09 12.66 -20.00
N PHE A 45 6.52 13.91 -19.87
CA PHE A 45 7.90 14.32 -20.14
C PHE A 45 8.88 13.57 -19.24
N CYS A 46 8.67 13.59 -17.92
CA CYS A 46 9.56 12.96 -16.96
C CYS A 46 9.64 11.44 -17.17
N ALA A 47 8.50 10.79 -17.41
CA ALA A 47 8.44 9.36 -17.72
C ALA A 47 9.17 9.01 -19.01
N THR A 48 8.97 9.79 -20.08
CA THR A 48 9.63 9.59 -21.37
C THR A 48 11.14 9.81 -21.26
N PHE A 49 11.55 10.88 -20.57
CA PHE A 49 12.96 11.16 -20.34
C PHE A 49 13.65 10.05 -19.53
N GLU A 50 13.00 9.54 -18.48
CA GLU A 50 13.53 8.40 -17.73
C GLU A 50 13.64 7.13 -18.59
N GLN A 51 12.68 6.85 -19.47
CA GLN A 51 12.78 5.74 -20.41
C GLN A 51 13.98 5.90 -21.35
N ILE A 52 14.22 7.11 -21.87
CA ILE A 52 15.41 7.42 -22.67
C ILE A 52 16.69 7.15 -21.88
N LEU A 53 16.76 7.57 -20.62
CA LEU A 53 17.91 7.36 -19.75
C LEU A 53 18.17 5.88 -19.42
N LEU A 54 17.14 5.03 -19.44
CA LEU A 54 17.24 3.59 -19.17
C LEU A 54 17.47 2.76 -20.43
N GLU A 55 17.09 3.27 -21.61
CA GLU A 55 17.18 2.56 -22.88
C GLU A 55 18.65 2.20 -23.20
N GLY A 56 18.87 0.91 -23.47
CA GLY A 56 20.18 0.37 -23.81
C GLY A 56 21.27 0.57 -22.74
N ALA A 57 20.90 0.85 -21.49
CA ALA A 57 21.83 0.87 -20.38
C ALA A 57 22.44 -0.54 -20.16
N ARG A 58 23.77 -0.60 -20.04
CA ARG A 58 24.53 -1.84 -19.89
C ARG A 58 24.26 -2.51 -18.54
N ARG A 59 24.51 -3.81 -18.46
CA ARG A 59 24.48 -4.55 -17.19
C ARG A 59 25.79 -4.36 -16.43
N SER A 60 25.70 -4.27 -15.11
CA SER A 60 26.85 -4.41 -14.23
C SER A 60 27.30 -5.86 -14.24
N VAL A 61 28.58 -6.11 -14.52
CA VAL A 61 29.16 -7.47 -14.56
C VAL A 61 29.19 -8.08 -13.15
N LEU A 62 29.34 -7.26 -12.11
CA LEU A 62 29.42 -7.70 -10.72
C LEU A 62 28.08 -8.12 -10.12
N VAL A 63 27.01 -7.39 -10.43
CA VAL A 63 25.69 -7.56 -9.79
C VAL A 63 24.66 -8.21 -10.74
N PHE A 64 25.05 -8.44 -12.00
CA PHE A 64 24.19 -8.92 -13.10
C PHE A 64 22.88 -8.14 -13.30
N LYS A 65 22.76 -6.95 -12.70
CA LYS A 65 21.63 -6.02 -12.84
C LYS A 65 21.95 -4.92 -13.85
N GLN A 66 20.93 -4.41 -14.53
CA GLN A 66 21.07 -3.25 -15.41
C GLN A 66 21.57 -2.05 -14.59
N LYS A 67 22.52 -1.29 -15.15
CA LYS A 67 22.98 -0.06 -14.53
C LYS A 67 21.85 0.97 -14.59
N HIS A 68 21.50 1.53 -13.44
CA HIS A 68 20.58 2.67 -13.38
C HIS A 68 21.30 3.97 -13.76
N TYR A 69 20.60 4.90 -14.41
CA TYR A 69 21.17 6.19 -14.87
C TYR A 69 21.72 7.03 -13.72
N TRP A 70 21.08 6.96 -12.55
CA TRP A 70 21.57 7.65 -11.35
C TRP A 70 23.03 7.32 -11.01
N ASN A 71 23.49 6.08 -11.26
CA ASN A 71 24.84 5.65 -10.90
C ASN A 71 25.94 6.47 -11.58
N TRP A 72 25.74 6.86 -12.85
CA TRP A 72 26.74 7.69 -13.54
C TRP A 72 26.50 9.17 -13.26
N ILE A 73 25.24 9.61 -13.14
CA ILE A 73 24.91 11.01 -12.81
C ILE A 73 25.53 11.43 -11.47
N ALA A 74 25.43 10.58 -10.46
CA ALA A 74 26.03 10.82 -9.15
C ALA A 74 27.56 11.01 -9.21
N GLY A 75 28.23 10.43 -10.21
CA GLY A 75 29.67 10.54 -10.41
C GLY A 75 30.11 11.79 -11.18
N ILE A 76 29.19 12.51 -11.85
CA ILE A 76 29.54 13.65 -12.72
C ILE A 76 30.26 14.77 -11.98
N PRO A 77 29.83 15.23 -10.80
CA PRO A 77 30.50 16.35 -10.14
C PRO A 77 31.98 16.07 -9.87
N LYS A 78 32.30 14.85 -9.40
CA LYS A 78 33.67 14.41 -9.18
C LYS A 78 34.46 14.31 -10.49
N PHE A 79 33.81 13.82 -11.55
CA PHE A 79 34.42 13.76 -12.88
C PHE A 79 34.78 15.16 -13.41
N LEU A 80 33.85 16.12 -13.35
CA LEU A 80 34.08 17.50 -13.80
C LEU A 80 35.24 18.15 -13.05
N GLN A 81 35.28 18.00 -11.72
CA GLN A 81 36.37 18.52 -10.89
C GLN A 81 37.74 17.96 -11.31
N ASN A 82 37.83 16.66 -11.60
CA ASN A 82 39.07 16.05 -12.09
C ASN A 82 39.50 16.57 -13.47
N CYS A 83 38.55 17.05 -14.28
CA CYS A 83 38.80 17.69 -15.57
C CYS A 83 39.02 19.21 -15.48
N GLY A 84 39.10 19.79 -14.28
CA GLY A 84 39.25 21.24 -14.08
C GLY A 84 38.00 22.05 -14.42
N SER A 85 36.84 21.40 -14.51
CA SER A 85 35.53 22.02 -14.75
C SER A 85 34.62 21.88 -13.53
N ASN A 86 33.54 22.65 -13.47
CA ASN A 86 32.55 22.53 -12.39
C ASN A 86 31.18 23.00 -12.87
N ASP A 87 30.13 22.30 -12.43
CA ASP A 87 28.75 22.75 -12.51
C ASP A 87 28.20 22.81 -11.06
N PRO A 88 28.19 24.00 -10.43
CA PRO A 88 27.75 24.16 -9.06
C PRO A 88 26.29 23.75 -8.83
N LYS A 89 25.41 23.94 -9.83
CA LYS A 89 24.00 23.57 -9.71
C LYS A 89 23.86 22.05 -9.69
N LEU A 90 24.52 21.38 -10.63
CA LEU A 90 24.55 19.93 -10.71
C LEU A 90 25.18 19.32 -9.45
N ALA A 91 26.31 19.86 -8.99
CA ALA A 91 26.97 19.41 -7.76
C ALA A 91 26.06 19.56 -6.53
N TYR A 92 25.38 20.70 -6.39
CA TYR A 92 24.41 20.92 -5.31
C TYR A 92 23.29 19.87 -5.32
N ILE A 93 22.69 19.60 -6.48
CA ILE A 93 21.60 18.63 -6.60
C ILE A 93 22.10 17.23 -6.27
N VAL A 94 23.22 16.81 -6.88
CA VAL A 94 23.77 15.48 -6.66
C VAL A 94 24.09 15.26 -5.18
N ASN A 95 24.75 16.22 -4.55
CA ASN A 95 25.05 16.16 -3.12
C ASN A 95 23.77 16.12 -2.28
N THR A 96 22.74 16.88 -2.63
CA THR A 96 21.46 16.87 -1.89
C THR A 96 20.78 15.52 -1.97
N VAL A 97 20.75 14.90 -3.15
CA VAL A 97 20.13 13.58 -3.35
C VAL A 97 20.94 12.49 -2.64
N ASP A 98 22.26 12.57 -2.65
CA ASP A 98 23.12 11.51 -2.10
C ASP A 98 23.36 11.64 -0.58
N SER A 99 23.32 12.86 -0.03
CA SER A 99 23.42 13.11 1.42
C SER A 99 22.12 12.86 2.20
N SER A 100 21.02 12.52 1.52
CA SER A 100 19.76 12.18 2.17
C SER A 100 19.96 10.99 3.12
N THR A 101 19.70 11.19 4.41
CA THR A 101 19.78 10.15 5.44
C THR A 101 18.69 9.07 5.28
N LYS A 102 17.69 9.32 4.44
CA LYS A 102 16.66 8.35 4.09
C LYS A 102 17.24 7.34 3.10
N ILE A 103 17.23 6.06 3.47
CA ILE A 103 17.60 4.96 2.55
C ILE A 103 16.51 4.86 1.48
N TRP A 104 16.74 5.50 0.34
CA TRP A 104 15.81 5.51 -0.79
C TRP A 104 16.19 4.48 -1.86
N PRO A 105 15.19 3.88 -2.54
CA PRO A 105 15.41 3.16 -3.78
C PRO A 105 16.18 4.01 -4.80
N ILE A 106 16.95 3.36 -5.66
CA ILE A 106 17.78 4.07 -6.66
C ILE A 106 16.92 4.84 -7.68
N GLU A 107 15.71 4.33 -7.93
CA GLU A 107 14.67 4.94 -8.75
C GLU A 107 14.22 6.28 -8.14
N THR A 108 13.95 6.31 -6.82
CA THR A 108 13.63 7.55 -6.10
C THR A 108 14.75 8.57 -6.23
N LYS A 109 16.02 8.15 -6.09
CA LYS A 109 17.17 9.06 -6.25
C LYS A 109 17.21 9.66 -7.66
N GLY A 110 17.08 8.83 -8.69
CA GLY A 110 17.08 9.27 -10.08
C GLY A 110 15.94 10.23 -10.42
N ARG A 111 14.72 9.91 -9.99
CA ARG A 111 13.55 10.76 -10.24
C ARG A 111 13.58 12.06 -9.45
N LEU A 112 14.06 12.04 -8.20
CA LEU A 112 14.28 13.25 -7.42
C LEU A 112 15.32 14.15 -8.11
N PHE A 113 16.40 13.56 -8.62
CA PHE A 113 17.39 14.30 -9.40
C PHE A 113 16.75 15.02 -10.60
N ILE A 114 15.94 14.32 -11.41
CA ILE A 114 15.27 14.91 -12.58
C ILE A 114 14.42 16.12 -12.15
N ARG A 115 13.60 15.96 -11.11
CA ARG A 115 12.74 17.04 -10.60
C ARG A 115 13.53 18.25 -10.09
N MET A 116 14.59 18.01 -9.33
CA MET A 116 15.46 19.07 -8.84
C MET A 116 16.20 19.79 -9.99
N ALA A 117 16.64 19.04 -11.00
CA ALA A 117 17.33 19.59 -12.16
C ALA A 117 16.41 20.40 -13.08
N LEU A 118 15.12 20.06 -13.15
CA LEU A 118 14.10 20.91 -13.78
C LEU A 118 13.97 22.25 -13.04
N VAL A 119 13.76 22.22 -11.72
CA VAL A 119 13.64 23.44 -10.88
C VAL A 119 14.90 24.31 -10.94
N LYS A 120 16.09 23.70 -11.04
CA LYS A 120 17.37 24.42 -11.16
C LYS A 120 17.79 24.74 -12.59
N LYS A 121 16.98 24.37 -13.59
CA LYS A 121 17.22 24.63 -15.01
C LYS A 121 18.56 24.07 -15.50
N CYS A 122 18.90 22.85 -15.08
CA CYS A 122 20.17 22.19 -15.41
C CYS A 122 19.99 20.71 -15.79
N LEU A 123 18.80 20.32 -16.27
CA LEU A 123 18.54 18.94 -16.70
C LEU A 123 19.37 18.53 -17.94
N HIS A 124 19.81 19.50 -18.74
CA HIS A 124 20.68 19.27 -19.90
C HIS A 124 22.12 18.89 -19.51
N SER A 125 22.64 19.38 -18.37
CA SER A 125 24.05 19.26 -18.00
C SER A 125 24.58 17.82 -18.04
N PRO A 126 23.87 16.79 -17.52
CA PRO A 126 24.36 15.41 -17.60
C PRO A 126 24.51 14.88 -19.03
N VAL A 127 23.59 15.26 -19.94
CA VAL A 127 23.62 14.84 -21.34
C VAL A 127 24.75 15.55 -22.10
N GLU A 128 24.99 16.82 -21.79
CA GLU A 128 26.14 17.56 -22.31
C GLU A 128 27.48 16.93 -21.90
N VAL A 129 27.60 16.49 -20.64
CA VAL A 129 28.78 15.74 -20.18
C VAL A 129 28.94 14.42 -20.93
N LEU A 130 27.85 13.71 -21.23
CA LEU A 130 27.91 12.49 -22.06
C LEU A 130 28.35 12.78 -23.50
N ASN A 131 27.91 13.88 -24.11
CA ASN A 131 28.36 14.30 -25.45
C ASN A 131 29.88 14.49 -25.50
N ASN A 132 30.43 15.08 -24.44
CA ASN A 132 31.85 15.41 -24.36
C ASN A 132 32.72 14.26 -23.82
N ASN A 133 32.12 13.13 -23.38
CA ASN A 133 32.85 12.02 -22.80
C ASN A 133 32.42 10.65 -23.35
N ARG A 134 33.10 10.24 -24.42
CA ARG A 134 32.89 8.95 -25.07
C ARG A 134 33.15 7.74 -24.15
N SER A 135 34.12 7.84 -23.23
CA SER A 135 34.44 6.75 -22.30
C SER A 135 33.30 6.50 -21.32
N LEU A 136 32.75 7.58 -20.73
CA LEU A 136 31.60 7.48 -19.83
C LEU A 136 30.39 6.88 -20.55
N LEU A 137 30.11 7.35 -21.77
CA LEU A 137 29.03 6.83 -22.59
C LEU A 137 29.19 5.32 -22.86
N GLN A 138 30.34 4.88 -23.35
CA GLN A 138 30.61 3.47 -23.68
C GLN A 138 30.56 2.56 -22.45
N ASN A 139 30.90 3.06 -21.27
CA ASN A 139 30.84 2.32 -20.01
C ASN A 139 29.41 2.07 -19.53
N PHE A 140 28.46 2.93 -19.88
CA PHE A 140 27.09 2.88 -19.38
C PHE A 140 26.06 2.46 -20.42
N TYR A 141 26.29 2.71 -21.71
CA TYR A 141 25.30 2.49 -22.78
C TYR A 141 25.87 1.67 -23.93
N THR A 142 24.99 0.94 -24.63
CA THR A 142 25.31 0.29 -25.91
C THR A 142 25.33 1.32 -27.03
N GLU A 143 26.12 1.08 -28.09
CA GLU A 143 26.21 2.02 -29.23
C GLU A 143 24.89 2.18 -29.99
N SER A 144 24.03 1.16 -29.94
CA SER A 144 22.70 1.18 -30.56
C SER A 144 21.61 1.75 -29.65
N SER A 145 21.94 2.20 -28.44
CA SER A 145 20.98 2.84 -27.54
C SER A 145 20.65 4.27 -28.00
N PHE A 146 19.62 4.87 -27.42
CA PHE A 146 19.20 6.24 -27.67
C PHE A 146 20.35 7.18 -27.37
N LEU A 147 20.90 7.10 -26.15
CA LEU A 147 22.04 7.90 -25.73
C LEU A 147 23.33 7.48 -26.43
N GLY A 148 23.45 6.24 -26.92
CA GLY A 148 24.59 5.80 -27.74
C GLY A 148 24.60 6.44 -29.14
N THR A 149 23.43 6.74 -29.68
CA THR A 149 23.24 7.25 -31.04
C THR A 149 23.42 8.77 -31.06
N ALA A 150 24.44 9.26 -31.78
CA ALA A 150 24.87 10.65 -31.71
C ALA A 150 23.78 11.68 -32.05
N HIS A 151 23.08 11.50 -33.19
CA HIS A 151 22.05 12.45 -33.63
C HIS A 151 20.83 12.48 -32.69
N LEU A 152 20.43 11.34 -32.11
CA LEU A 152 19.35 11.28 -31.12
C LEU A 152 19.75 11.98 -29.82
N ARG A 153 20.99 11.77 -29.36
CA ARG A 153 21.52 12.39 -28.16
C ARG A 153 21.70 13.90 -28.32
N GLU A 154 22.14 14.37 -29.49
CA GLU A 154 22.24 15.79 -29.84
C GLU A 154 20.85 16.45 -29.87
N SER A 155 19.89 15.83 -30.57
CA SER A 155 18.49 16.30 -30.59
C SER A 155 17.87 16.35 -29.18
N LEU A 156 18.12 15.33 -28.34
CA LEU A 156 17.70 15.36 -26.93
C LEU A 156 18.30 16.55 -26.18
N LEU A 157 19.59 16.83 -26.35
CA LEU A 157 20.25 17.94 -25.68
C LEU A 157 19.61 19.28 -26.02
N GLU A 158 19.29 19.51 -27.30
CA GLU A 158 18.60 20.72 -27.77
C GLU A 158 17.25 20.90 -27.07
N HIS A 159 16.44 19.84 -27.00
CA HIS A 159 15.15 19.87 -26.29
C HIS A 159 15.30 20.14 -24.79
N LEU A 160 16.31 19.55 -24.14
CA LEU A 160 16.57 19.82 -22.72
C LEU A 160 17.05 21.25 -22.46
N GLN A 161 17.75 21.87 -23.42
CA GLN A 161 18.12 23.28 -23.36
C GLN A 161 16.88 24.17 -23.48
N GLU A 162 15.93 23.84 -24.36
CA GLU A 162 14.63 24.54 -24.42
C GLU A 162 13.84 24.40 -23.12
N ILE A 163 13.75 23.19 -22.56
CA ILE A 163 13.12 22.93 -21.26
C ILE A 163 13.76 23.76 -20.15
N SER A 164 15.08 23.95 -20.18
CA SER A 164 15.78 24.75 -19.16
C SER A 164 15.39 26.23 -19.13
N LYS A 165 14.69 26.73 -20.16
CA LYS A 165 14.18 28.11 -20.17
C LYS A 165 12.91 28.24 -19.33
N LEU A 166 12.12 27.18 -19.21
CA LEU A 166 10.82 27.16 -18.52
C LEU A 166 10.98 27.28 -17.01
N ASP A 167 9.93 27.78 -16.34
CA ASP A 167 9.86 27.88 -14.88
C ASP A 167 9.09 26.71 -14.29
N PHE A 168 9.67 26.06 -13.30
CA PHE A 168 9.10 24.90 -12.62
C PHE A 168 8.95 25.19 -11.12
N ASP A 169 7.74 25.01 -10.59
CA ASP A 169 7.40 25.10 -9.16
C ASP A 169 6.93 23.72 -8.68
N LEU A 170 7.91 22.84 -8.44
CA LEU A 170 7.66 21.43 -8.10
C LEU A 170 7.80 21.18 -6.61
N ASN A 171 6.95 20.32 -6.05
CA ASN A 171 7.06 19.85 -4.68
C ASN A 171 8.23 18.86 -4.55
N LEU A 172 9.32 19.32 -3.95
CA LEU A 172 10.52 18.52 -3.69
C LEU A 172 10.51 17.83 -2.31
N LYS A 173 9.42 17.98 -1.52
CA LYS A 173 9.30 17.38 -0.18
C LYS A 173 8.52 16.07 -0.18
N ALA A 174 7.55 15.91 -1.08
CA ALA A 174 6.71 14.71 -1.20
C ALA A 174 7.35 13.68 -2.15
N VAL A 175 8.50 13.13 -1.74
CA VAL A 175 9.34 12.26 -2.57
C VAL A 175 9.13 10.77 -2.29
N GLU A 176 8.36 10.45 -1.26
CA GLU A 176 8.24 9.12 -0.71
C GLU A 176 7.66 8.09 -1.69
N PHE A 177 6.94 8.52 -2.74
CA PHE A 177 6.34 7.64 -3.76
C PHE A 177 7.05 7.72 -5.12
N LEU A 178 8.15 8.46 -5.22
CA LEU A 178 8.81 8.64 -6.52
C LEU A 178 9.32 7.32 -7.11
N ASN A 179 9.61 6.28 -6.32
CA ASN A 179 9.95 4.96 -6.88
C ASN A 179 8.76 4.26 -7.56
N GLU A 180 7.52 4.70 -7.34
CA GLU A 180 6.29 4.04 -7.78
C GLU A 180 5.59 4.84 -8.87
N SER A 181 5.53 6.17 -8.74
CA SER A 181 4.85 7.05 -9.69
C SER A 181 5.61 8.36 -9.89
N TRP A 182 5.38 8.99 -11.04
CA TRP A 182 5.76 10.37 -11.32
C TRP A 182 4.75 11.39 -10.77
N GLU A 183 3.53 10.95 -10.49
CA GLU A 183 2.53 11.73 -9.77
C GLU A 183 2.99 11.96 -8.32
N ILE A 184 2.68 13.13 -7.78
CA ILE A 184 3.01 13.51 -6.41
C ILE A 184 1.73 13.55 -5.58
N PRO A 185 1.64 12.79 -4.47
CA PRO A 185 0.46 12.86 -3.62
C PRO A 185 0.40 14.22 -2.92
N LYS A 186 -0.83 14.64 -2.59
CA LYS A 186 -1.00 15.75 -1.65
C LYS A 186 -0.43 15.33 -0.30
N ARG A 187 0.53 16.11 0.21
CA ARG A 187 1.16 15.90 1.50
C ARG A 187 0.57 16.87 2.52
N GLU A 188 0.17 16.35 3.67
CA GLU A 188 -0.36 17.15 4.78
C GLU A 188 0.44 16.87 6.05
N ASP A 189 0.97 17.94 6.64
CA ASP A 189 1.59 17.90 7.95
C ASP A 189 0.49 18.25 8.98
N VAL A 190 0.15 17.31 9.85
CA VAL A 190 -0.95 17.41 10.81
C VAL A 190 -0.38 17.43 12.22
N LEU A 191 -0.85 18.35 13.05
CA LEU A 191 -0.57 18.39 14.48
C LEU A 191 -1.89 18.31 15.23
N THR A 192 -2.11 17.22 15.95
CA THR A 192 -3.36 17.02 16.68
C THR A 192 -3.35 17.74 18.03
N VAL A 193 -4.52 17.89 18.63
CA VAL A 193 -4.63 18.18 20.05
C VAL A 193 -4.03 17.03 20.88
N PRO A 194 -3.63 17.27 22.15
CA PRO A 194 -3.31 16.20 23.08
C PRO A 194 -4.46 15.20 23.14
N CYS A 195 -4.19 13.95 22.78
CA CYS A 195 -5.20 12.91 22.75
C CYS A 195 -4.60 11.58 23.22
N THR A 196 -5.46 10.74 23.80
CA THR A 196 -5.10 9.38 24.18
C THR A 196 -5.19 8.44 22.97
N GLN A 197 -6.10 8.74 22.03
CA GLN A 197 -6.33 7.97 20.82
C GLN A 197 -6.65 8.89 19.65
N LEU A 198 -6.14 8.55 18.46
CA LEU A 198 -6.46 9.23 17.21
C LEU A 198 -7.79 8.76 16.61
N GLY A 199 -8.30 7.60 17.00
CA GLY A 199 -9.47 6.98 16.39
C GLY A 199 -9.26 6.50 14.95
N ILE A 200 -8.02 6.16 14.57
CA ILE A 200 -7.70 5.55 13.27
C ILE A 200 -7.14 4.14 13.45
N THR A 201 -7.40 3.29 12.47
CA THR A 201 -6.75 1.97 12.36
C THR A 201 -5.79 1.99 11.19
N VAL A 202 -4.56 1.52 11.41
CA VAL A 202 -3.50 1.49 10.39
C VAL A 202 -3.17 0.04 10.03
N SER A 203 -3.04 -0.23 8.73
CA SER A 203 -2.60 -1.49 8.18
C SER A 203 -1.31 -1.30 7.37
N GLN A 204 -0.45 -2.31 7.38
CA GLN A 204 0.76 -2.31 6.54
C GLN A 204 0.44 -2.98 5.20
N VAL A 205 0.61 -2.26 4.10
CA VAL A 205 0.43 -2.75 2.72
C VAL A 205 1.68 -2.40 1.93
N ASP A 206 2.40 -3.40 1.44
CA ASP A 206 3.69 -3.22 0.73
C ASP A 206 4.69 -2.33 1.48
N GLY A 207 4.75 -2.48 2.81
CA GLY A 207 5.62 -1.69 3.68
C GLY A 207 5.16 -0.24 3.92
N ARG A 208 3.97 0.15 3.45
CA ARG A 208 3.33 1.44 3.73
C ARG A 208 2.31 1.31 4.86
N ALA A 209 2.32 2.27 5.78
CA ALA A 209 1.31 2.41 6.81
C ALA A 209 0.06 3.13 6.25
N VAL A 210 -0.96 2.39 5.84
CA VAL A 210 -2.19 2.92 5.23
C VAL A 210 -3.35 2.91 6.23
N ILE A 211 -4.12 3.99 6.28
CA ILE A 211 -5.33 4.11 7.13
C ILE A 211 -6.41 3.20 6.57
N ALA A 212 -6.83 2.22 7.37
CA ALA A 212 -7.86 1.24 7.03
C ALA A 212 -9.24 1.61 7.58
N HIS A 213 -9.29 2.38 8.68
CA HIS A 213 -10.54 2.83 9.28
C HIS A 213 -10.33 4.16 10.00
N VAL A 214 -11.36 5.00 10.01
CA VAL A 214 -11.44 6.23 10.79
C VAL A 214 -12.75 6.20 11.57
N LEU A 215 -12.69 6.37 12.89
CA LEU A 215 -13.86 6.41 13.75
C LEU A 215 -14.59 7.76 13.60
N PRO A 216 -15.93 7.77 13.54
CA PRO A 216 -16.69 9.00 13.62
C PRO A 216 -16.41 9.74 14.94
N ASP A 217 -16.49 11.07 14.90
CA ASP A 217 -16.28 11.97 16.04
C ASP A 217 -14.92 11.78 16.74
N SER A 218 -13.93 11.30 15.98
CA SER A 218 -12.57 11.10 16.47
C SER A 218 -11.63 12.21 16.02
N VAL A 219 -10.50 12.34 16.73
CA VAL A 219 -9.41 13.26 16.36
C VAL A 219 -8.96 13.02 14.91
N GLY A 220 -8.97 11.79 14.43
CA GLY A 220 -8.64 11.44 13.05
C GLY A 220 -9.63 12.04 12.06
N GLU A 221 -10.93 11.93 12.33
CA GLU A 221 -11.98 12.52 11.47
C GLU A 221 -11.94 14.05 11.51
N GLU A 222 -11.81 14.65 12.69
CA GLU A 222 -11.70 16.11 12.88
C GLU A 222 -10.51 16.70 12.12
N ASN A 223 -9.42 15.94 11.98
CA ASN A 223 -8.23 16.31 11.20
C ASN A 223 -8.29 15.84 9.74
N ASN A 224 -9.49 15.53 9.23
CA ASN A 224 -9.76 15.15 7.84
C ASN A 224 -8.97 13.91 7.35
N MET A 225 -8.60 12.99 8.24
CA MET A 225 -7.97 11.74 7.83
C MET A 225 -8.99 10.84 7.14
N ALA A 226 -8.57 10.15 6.08
CA ALA A 226 -9.45 9.30 5.29
C ALA A 226 -8.90 7.88 5.10
N VAL A 227 -9.82 6.93 4.90
CA VAL A 227 -9.45 5.55 4.52
C VAL A 227 -8.71 5.57 3.18
N GLY A 228 -7.52 4.97 3.17
CA GLY A 228 -6.60 4.96 2.03
C GLY A 228 -5.45 5.97 2.14
N ASP A 229 -5.53 6.97 3.04
CA ASP A 229 -4.41 7.85 3.30
C ASP A 229 -3.22 7.06 3.88
N CYS A 230 -1.99 7.51 3.61
CA CYS A 230 -0.78 6.84 4.08
C CYS A 230 -0.05 7.71 5.11
N LEU A 231 0.26 7.12 6.28
CA LEU A 231 1.16 7.69 7.26
C LEU A 231 2.59 7.57 6.76
N LEU A 232 3.24 8.70 6.50
CA LEU A 232 4.65 8.78 6.13
C LEU A 232 5.54 8.94 7.35
N ASN A 233 5.10 9.75 8.31
CA ASN A 233 5.81 10.02 9.56
C ASN A 233 4.83 10.12 10.73
N LEU A 234 5.28 9.67 11.89
CA LEU A 234 4.58 9.78 13.16
C LEU A 234 5.59 10.18 14.24
N CYS A 235 5.36 11.32 14.90
CA CYS A 235 6.21 11.84 15.98
C CYS A 235 7.71 11.87 15.61
N GLY A 236 8.03 12.29 14.39
CA GLY A 236 9.38 12.34 13.85
C GLY A 236 9.91 11.01 13.28
N LYS A 237 9.22 9.89 13.50
CA LYS A 237 9.64 8.57 12.99
C LYS A 237 9.01 8.24 11.64
N VAL A 238 9.82 7.77 10.69
CA VAL A 238 9.36 7.33 9.37
C VAL A 238 8.59 6.00 9.51
N CYS A 239 7.39 5.93 8.94
CA CYS A 239 6.51 4.75 9.05
C CYS A 239 6.78 3.66 8.00
N TRP A 240 7.57 3.96 6.96
CA TRP A 240 7.94 2.99 5.92
C TRP A 240 8.70 1.79 6.49
N GLY A 241 8.23 0.58 6.19
CA GLY A 241 8.83 -0.68 6.62
C GLY A 241 8.71 -0.98 8.12
N GLN A 242 8.03 -0.11 8.90
CA GLN A 242 7.80 -0.36 10.31
C GLN A 242 6.72 -1.43 10.53
N LYS A 243 6.88 -2.23 11.58
CA LYS A 243 5.83 -3.18 11.98
C LYS A 243 4.63 -2.40 12.53
N VAL A 244 3.41 -2.93 12.34
CA VAL A 244 2.17 -2.31 12.85
C VAL A 244 2.28 -1.98 14.35
N GLY A 245 2.87 -2.88 15.14
CA GLY A 245 3.10 -2.65 16.58
C GLY A 245 3.97 -1.42 16.88
N GLN A 246 4.99 -1.12 16.08
CA GLN A 246 5.89 0.01 16.31
C GLN A 246 5.20 1.38 16.10
N VAL A 247 4.25 1.42 15.17
CA VAL A 247 3.40 2.61 14.95
C VAL A 247 2.51 2.82 16.18
N ALA A 248 1.88 1.76 16.68
CA ALA A 248 1.06 1.81 17.90
C ALA A 248 1.88 2.17 19.15
N ASP A 249 3.08 1.59 19.31
CA ASP A 249 3.99 1.89 20.42
C ASP A 249 4.41 3.36 20.41
N THR A 250 4.62 3.94 19.22
CA THR A 250 4.97 5.36 19.10
C THR A 250 3.81 6.26 19.54
N LEU A 251 2.56 5.89 19.27
CA LEU A 251 1.40 6.59 19.80
C LEU A 251 1.33 6.49 21.33
N LYS A 252 1.55 5.29 21.90
CA LYS A 252 1.56 5.06 23.35
C LYS A 252 2.65 5.87 24.07
N GLN A 253 3.83 5.98 23.46
CA GLN A 253 4.95 6.77 24.00
C GLN A 253 4.67 8.28 24.06
N ASN A 254 3.75 8.77 23.22
CA ASN A 254 3.38 10.18 23.14
C ASN A 254 1.98 10.45 23.74
N HIS A 255 1.53 9.56 24.64
CA HIS A 255 0.22 9.67 25.26
C HIS A 255 0.03 11.02 25.99
N GLY A 256 -1.08 11.69 25.70
CA GLY A 256 -1.42 12.98 26.31
C GLY A 256 -0.58 14.16 25.81
N GLN A 257 0.18 13.97 24.71
CA GLN A 257 0.88 15.03 23.99
C GLN A 257 0.25 15.26 22.62
N PRO A 258 0.40 16.45 22.02
CA PRO A 258 0.08 16.67 20.61
C PRO A 258 0.82 15.67 19.71
N ILE A 259 0.11 15.01 18.80
CA ILE A 259 0.68 14.00 17.92
C ILE A 259 0.98 14.66 16.57
N SER A 260 2.25 14.67 16.16
CA SER A 260 2.66 15.15 14.84
C SER A 260 2.64 14.01 13.82
N LEU A 261 2.02 14.25 12.68
CA LEU A 261 1.79 13.30 11.61
C LEU A 261 2.17 13.94 10.28
N ILE A 262 2.68 13.12 9.38
CA ILE A 262 2.82 13.49 7.98
C ILE A 262 2.05 12.46 7.17
N LEU A 263 1.06 12.93 6.41
CA LEU A 263 0.17 12.11 5.61
C LEU A 263 0.42 12.35 4.12
N ALA A 264 0.35 11.27 3.34
CA ALA A 264 0.06 11.34 1.91
C ALA A 264 -1.42 11.01 1.71
N LYS A 265 -2.15 11.92 1.07
CA LYS A 265 -3.59 11.79 0.86
C LYS A 265 -3.88 10.90 -0.33
N VAL A 266 -4.87 10.02 -0.19
CA VAL A 266 -5.39 9.20 -1.30
C VAL A 266 -6.07 10.06 -2.37
N LYS A 267 -6.63 11.21 -1.98
CA LYS A 267 -7.24 12.19 -2.87
C LYS A 267 -6.26 13.35 -3.10
N MET A 268 -5.94 13.60 -4.37
CA MET A 268 -5.08 14.71 -4.81
C MET A 268 -5.83 16.05 -4.76
N SER A 269 -5.09 17.15 -4.88
CA SER A 269 -5.66 18.52 -4.82
C SER A 269 -6.71 18.78 -5.91
N ASN A 270 -6.57 18.14 -7.08
CA ASN A 270 -7.52 18.20 -8.18
C ASN A 270 -8.76 17.30 -7.99
N GLY A 271 -8.84 16.58 -6.86
CA GLY A 271 -9.92 15.67 -6.52
C GLY A 271 -9.81 14.26 -7.09
N GLN A 272 -8.84 13.99 -7.98
CA GLN A 272 -8.56 12.65 -8.47
C GLN A 272 -7.91 11.78 -7.39
N LEU A 273 -7.98 10.46 -7.56
CA LEU A 273 -7.32 9.52 -6.67
C LEU A 273 -5.86 9.37 -7.08
N PHE A 274 -4.97 9.36 -6.09
CA PHE A 274 -3.56 9.05 -6.29
C PHE A 274 -3.40 7.54 -6.45
N LEU A 275 -3.11 7.10 -7.67
CA LEU A 275 -3.19 5.71 -8.09
C LEU A 275 -2.42 4.73 -7.17
N PRO A 276 -1.18 5.01 -6.73
CA PRO A 276 -0.46 4.10 -5.83
C PRO A 276 -1.16 3.85 -4.48
N LEU A 277 -1.89 4.84 -3.96
CA LEU A 277 -2.67 4.67 -2.72
C LEU A 277 -4.05 4.08 -2.98
N GLU A 278 -4.66 4.39 -4.13
CA GLU A 278 -5.90 3.76 -4.54
C GLU A 278 -5.74 2.23 -4.68
N GLN A 279 -4.66 1.77 -5.32
CA GLN A 279 -4.37 0.34 -5.46
C GLN A 279 -4.25 -0.33 -4.09
N ARG A 280 -3.56 0.32 -3.14
CA ARG A 280 -3.44 -0.20 -1.77
C ARG A 280 -4.74 -0.17 -0.99
N LYS A 281 -5.57 0.85 -1.19
CA LYS A 281 -6.92 0.91 -0.63
C LYS A 281 -7.76 -0.27 -1.11
N LYS A 282 -7.73 -0.59 -2.41
CA LYS A 282 -8.39 -1.77 -2.97
C LYS A 282 -7.87 -3.07 -2.36
N LEU A 283 -6.56 -3.16 -2.10
CA LEU A 283 -5.99 -4.30 -1.37
C LEU A 283 -6.49 -4.39 0.07
N LEU A 284 -6.62 -3.27 0.80
CA LEU A 284 -7.19 -3.28 2.16
C LEU A 284 -8.63 -3.82 2.18
N GLU A 285 -9.37 -3.59 1.10
CA GLU A 285 -10.74 -4.04 0.91
C GLU A 285 -10.81 -5.48 0.35
N SER A 286 -9.68 -6.06 -0.09
CA SER A 286 -9.64 -7.38 -0.73
C SER A 286 -9.58 -8.53 0.28
N GLU A 287 -10.32 -9.61 0.00
CA GLU A 287 -10.34 -10.82 0.82
C GLU A 287 -8.94 -11.44 1.00
N GLU A 288 -8.07 -11.32 0.00
CA GLU A 288 -6.68 -11.80 0.01
C GLU A 288 -5.83 -11.12 1.08
N PHE A 289 -5.99 -9.80 1.27
CA PHE A 289 -5.25 -9.07 2.30
C PHE A 289 -5.68 -9.49 3.71
N PHE A 290 -6.99 -9.71 3.92
CA PHE A 290 -7.50 -10.27 5.17
C PHE A 290 -6.93 -11.65 5.46
N LEU A 291 -6.90 -12.54 4.46
CA LEU A 291 -6.32 -13.88 4.56
C LEU A 291 -4.79 -13.84 4.82
N GLN A 292 -4.07 -12.92 4.19
CA GLN A 292 -2.62 -12.78 4.37
C GLN A 292 -2.27 -12.24 5.76
N LYS A 293 -2.99 -11.23 6.27
CA LYS A 293 -2.80 -10.74 7.66
C LYS A 293 -3.16 -11.82 8.68
N TYR A 294 -4.20 -12.61 8.39
CA TYR A 294 -4.58 -13.76 9.20
C TYR A 294 -3.46 -14.83 9.24
N GLN A 295 -2.85 -15.16 8.11
CA GLN A 295 -1.72 -16.10 8.05
C GLN A 295 -0.45 -15.55 8.74
N GLN A 296 -0.14 -14.25 8.59
CA GLN A 296 1.03 -13.62 9.24
C GLN A 296 0.89 -13.55 10.76
N LYS A 297 -0.32 -13.39 11.28
CA LYS A 297 -0.59 -13.42 12.73
C LYS A 297 -0.52 -14.86 13.30
N ASN A 298 -0.76 -15.87 12.46
CA ASN A 298 -0.91 -17.27 12.86
C ASN A 298 0.18 -18.22 12.31
N GLY A 299 1.26 -17.70 11.71
CA GLY A 299 2.15 -18.49 10.85
C GLY A 299 3.64 -18.34 11.11
N GLY A 300 4.13 -19.02 12.14
CA GLY A 300 5.51 -19.51 12.24
C GLY A 300 5.73 -20.85 11.52
N CYS A 301 5.06 -21.10 10.38
CA CYS A 301 5.25 -22.33 9.62
C CYS A 301 5.52 -22.01 8.16
N LYS A 302 6.81 -21.98 7.80
CA LYS A 302 7.26 -21.98 6.41
C LYS A 302 7.10 -23.40 5.88
N GLN A 303 6.11 -23.64 5.03
CA GLN A 303 6.21 -24.65 3.98
C GLN A 303 5.39 -24.19 2.78
N ALA A 304 6.07 -24.17 1.63
CA ALA A 304 5.51 -23.80 0.35
C ALA A 304 4.35 -24.74 -0.01
N ILE A 305 3.16 -24.17 -0.21
CA ILE A 305 2.07 -24.89 -0.87
C ILE A 305 2.20 -24.62 -2.36
N THR A 306 2.85 -25.55 -3.04
CA THR A 306 2.84 -25.68 -4.49
C THR A 306 1.40 -25.97 -4.92
N SER A 307 0.85 -25.10 -5.77
CA SER A 307 -0.29 -25.33 -6.67
C SER A 307 -1.44 -26.20 -6.13
N CYS A 308 -2.46 -25.56 -5.55
CA CYS A 308 -3.82 -26.08 -5.57
C CYS A 308 -4.72 -24.98 -6.11
N ASN A 309 -5.44 -25.29 -7.20
CA ASN A 309 -6.35 -24.38 -7.89
C ASN A 309 -7.38 -23.79 -6.92
N VAL A 310 -7.21 -22.51 -6.57
CA VAL A 310 -8.20 -21.72 -5.83
C VAL A 310 -9.20 -21.18 -6.85
N SER A 311 -10.17 -22.01 -7.21
CA SER A 311 -11.37 -21.59 -7.92
C SER A 311 -12.55 -21.80 -6.99
N SER A 312 -13.00 -20.72 -6.31
CA SER A 312 -14.36 -20.45 -5.80
C SER A 312 -14.34 -19.48 -4.61
N PHE A 313 -13.90 -18.24 -4.84
CA PHE A 313 -14.25 -17.07 -4.01
C PHE A 313 -14.59 -15.94 -4.98
N ASN A 314 -15.67 -16.11 -5.73
CA ASN A 314 -16.19 -15.06 -6.59
C ASN A 314 -17.56 -14.62 -6.06
N GLU A 315 -17.72 -13.31 -6.02
CA GLU A 315 -18.95 -12.54 -5.79
C GLU A 315 -19.21 -12.11 -4.34
N THR A 316 -18.66 -10.94 -4.02
CA THR A 316 -19.17 -9.99 -3.04
C THR A 316 -20.50 -9.36 -3.54
N PRO A 317 -21.61 -9.45 -2.79
CA PRO A 317 -22.69 -8.49 -2.94
C PRO A 317 -22.32 -7.21 -2.19
N VAL A 318 -21.99 -6.18 -2.95
CA VAL A 318 -22.14 -4.78 -2.56
C VAL A 318 -23.63 -4.57 -2.30
N HIS A 319 -24.07 -4.51 -1.03
CA HIS A 319 -25.18 -3.67 -0.53
C HIS A 319 -25.45 -3.91 0.96
N GLY A 320 -25.46 -2.79 1.70
CA GLY A 320 -25.93 -2.56 3.06
C GLY A 320 -26.37 -3.75 3.93
N VAL A 321 -25.51 -4.13 4.89
CA VAL A 321 -26.06 -4.57 6.18
C VAL A 321 -26.38 -3.29 6.95
N SER A 322 -27.67 -2.98 7.01
CA SER A 322 -28.24 -1.85 7.75
C SER A 322 -27.66 -1.76 9.16
N LYS A 323 -27.36 -0.54 9.61
CA LYS A 323 -27.07 -0.23 11.02
C LYS A 323 -28.24 -0.72 11.89
N GLY A 324 -28.12 -1.90 12.47
CA GLY A 324 -29.15 -2.51 13.30
C GLY A 324 -28.73 -3.87 13.82
N ASN A 325 -29.26 -4.26 14.98
CA ASN A 325 -29.07 -5.58 15.59
C ASN A 325 -29.49 -6.66 14.58
N LEU A 326 -28.53 -7.43 14.06
CA LEU A 326 -28.83 -8.49 13.11
C LEU A 326 -29.45 -9.67 13.87
N CYS A 327 -30.65 -10.08 13.48
CA CYS A 327 -31.37 -11.17 14.12
C CYS A 327 -31.79 -12.19 13.07
N PHE A 328 -31.44 -13.47 13.28
CA PHE A 328 -31.76 -14.53 12.33
C PHE A 328 -32.04 -15.86 13.03
N GLU A 329 -32.82 -16.70 12.37
CA GLU A 329 -33.12 -18.06 12.83
C GLU A 329 -31.96 -19.01 12.52
N ALA A 330 -31.64 -19.89 13.46
CA ALA A 330 -30.67 -20.95 13.30
C ALA A 330 -31.09 -22.17 14.13
N LYS A 331 -30.37 -23.29 13.97
CA LYS A 331 -30.46 -24.44 14.86
C LYS A 331 -29.12 -24.62 15.57
N TYR A 332 -29.14 -24.57 16.89
CA TYR A 332 -27.97 -24.86 17.71
C TYR A 332 -27.76 -26.38 17.74
N ILE A 333 -26.59 -26.85 17.29
CA ILE A 333 -26.29 -28.27 17.15
C ILE A 333 -25.28 -28.79 18.17
N GLY A 334 -24.74 -27.91 19.01
CA GLY A 334 -23.92 -28.29 20.16
C GLY A 334 -22.70 -27.39 20.36
N LYS A 335 -21.84 -27.82 21.29
CA LYS A 335 -20.61 -27.13 21.64
C LYS A 335 -19.47 -28.10 21.89
N ASN A 336 -18.25 -27.63 21.64
CA ASN A 336 -17.02 -28.35 21.93
C ASN A 336 -16.10 -27.48 22.79
N LYS A 337 -15.51 -28.04 23.85
CA LYS A 337 -14.52 -27.33 24.66
C LYS A 337 -13.18 -27.35 23.92
N THR A 338 -12.62 -26.17 23.64
CA THR A 338 -11.32 -26.04 22.93
C THR A 338 -10.14 -25.88 23.89
N GLY A 339 -10.38 -25.86 25.20
CA GLY A 339 -9.35 -25.80 26.23
C GLY A 339 -8.77 -24.40 26.40
N GLU A 340 -7.45 -24.28 26.52
CA GLU A 340 -6.75 -23.02 26.80
C GLU A 340 -6.61 -22.10 25.58
N THR A 341 -6.99 -22.56 24.38
CA THR A 341 -6.80 -21.85 23.12
C THR A 341 -8.13 -21.56 22.43
N GLY A 342 -8.32 -20.29 22.07
CA GLY A 342 -9.51 -19.77 21.40
C GLY A 342 -9.34 -19.50 19.89
N ASP A 343 -8.40 -20.17 19.24
CA ASP A 343 -7.99 -19.83 17.87
C ASP A 343 -8.95 -20.34 16.79
N LEU A 344 -8.98 -19.66 15.64
CA LEU A 344 -9.80 -20.06 14.49
C LEU A 344 -9.47 -21.47 13.97
N ASN A 345 -8.24 -21.96 14.19
CA ASN A 345 -7.86 -23.34 13.84
C ASN A 345 -8.70 -24.41 14.55
N TYR A 346 -9.39 -24.05 15.64
CA TYR A 346 -10.29 -24.94 16.36
C TYR A 346 -11.74 -24.87 15.88
N ILE A 347 -12.10 -23.97 14.97
CA ILE A 347 -13.46 -23.89 14.41
C ILE A 347 -13.80 -25.16 13.65
N GLU A 348 -13.04 -25.49 12.60
CA GLU A 348 -13.35 -26.66 11.75
C GLU A 348 -13.31 -27.98 12.54
N PRO A 349 -12.25 -28.28 13.33
CA PRO A 349 -12.25 -29.48 14.16
C PRO A 349 -13.44 -29.55 15.12
N SER A 350 -13.83 -28.43 15.74
CA SER A 350 -14.97 -28.40 16.66
C SER A 350 -16.30 -28.61 15.95
N ILE A 351 -16.46 -28.04 14.75
CA ILE A 351 -17.64 -28.29 13.91
C ILE A 351 -17.74 -29.79 13.61
N LEU A 352 -16.65 -30.41 13.15
CA LEU A 352 -16.63 -31.84 12.84
C LEU A 352 -16.94 -32.70 14.09
N THR A 353 -16.35 -32.37 15.24
CA THR A 353 -16.64 -33.05 16.51
C THR A 353 -18.10 -32.93 16.91
N VAL A 354 -18.71 -31.74 16.81
CA VAL A 354 -20.11 -31.54 17.19
C VAL A 354 -21.07 -32.22 16.22
N VAL A 355 -20.75 -32.21 14.93
CA VAL A 355 -21.54 -32.92 13.91
C VAL A 355 -21.49 -34.44 14.14
N ASP A 356 -20.34 -34.99 14.51
CA ASP A 356 -20.18 -36.43 14.79
C ASP A 356 -20.96 -36.88 16.04
N GLN A 357 -21.16 -35.98 17.02
CA GLN A 357 -21.97 -36.26 18.21
C GLN A 357 -23.47 -36.48 17.89
N LYS A 358 -23.95 -36.07 16.71
CA LYS A 358 -25.34 -36.24 16.26
C LYS A 358 -26.38 -35.75 17.30
N ASN A 359 -26.09 -34.64 17.96
CA ASN A 359 -27.02 -34.02 18.90
C ASN A 359 -28.31 -33.59 18.17
N GLU A 360 -29.43 -33.62 18.88
CA GLU A 360 -30.70 -33.12 18.36
C GLU A 360 -30.64 -31.58 18.21
N PRO A 361 -30.85 -31.02 17.01
CA PRO A 361 -30.75 -29.58 16.78
C PRO A 361 -31.86 -28.80 17.51
N LEU A 362 -31.48 -27.78 18.29
CA LEU A 362 -32.42 -26.90 18.98
C LEU A 362 -32.70 -25.63 18.15
N ALA A 363 -33.96 -25.32 17.87
CA ALA A 363 -34.35 -24.11 17.15
C ALA A 363 -34.10 -22.86 18.01
N VAL A 364 -33.27 -21.94 17.50
CA VAL A 364 -32.84 -20.74 18.21
C VAL A 364 -32.92 -19.49 17.34
N LEU A 365 -33.03 -18.35 18.00
CA LEU A 365 -32.86 -17.03 17.42
C LEU A 365 -31.49 -16.49 17.84
N VAL A 366 -30.64 -16.18 16.87
CA VAL A 366 -29.32 -15.58 17.10
C VAL A 366 -29.42 -14.08 16.86
N LYS A 367 -29.20 -13.31 17.92
CA LYS A 367 -29.21 -11.84 17.91
C LYS A 367 -27.78 -11.33 18.05
N LEU A 368 -27.32 -10.62 17.05
CA LEU A 368 -26.04 -9.93 17.04
C LEU A 368 -26.30 -8.47 17.43
N GLY A 369 -26.12 -8.17 18.72
CA GLY A 369 -26.24 -6.83 19.26
C GLY A 369 -25.00 -5.98 19.00
N GLU A 370 -24.94 -4.80 19.61
CA GLU A 370 -23.76 -3.93 19.50
C GLU A 370 -22.55 -4.49 20.27
N THR A 371 -22.79 -5.07 21.45
CA THR A 371 -21.73 -5.52 22.36
C THR A 371 -21.68 -7.02 22.58
N SER A 372 -22.69 -7.77 22.14
CA SER A 372 -22.80 -9.20 22.44
C SER A 372 -23.59 -9.99 21.39
N ILE A 373 -23.31 -11.30 21.38
CA ILE A 373 -24.09 -12.33 20.71
C ILE A 373 -25.06 -12.92 21.72
N GLU A 374 -26.36 -12.82 21.47
CA GLU A 374 -27.40 -13.44 22.29
C GLU A 374 -28.05 -14.60 21.53
N ILE A 375 -28.27 -15.71 22.23
CA ILE A 375 -28.94 -16.91 21.70
C ILE A 375 -30.20 -17.12 22.51
N GLN A 376 -31.35 -17.13 21.85
CA GLN A 376 -32.65 -17.31 22.47
C GLN A 376 -33.33 -18.57 21.92
N ASP A 377 -33.92 -19.36 22.81
CA ASP A 377 -34.75 -20.51 22.43
C ASP A 377 -36.04 -20.02 21.75
N LYS A 378 -36.37 -20.59 20.58
CA LYS A 378 -37.50 -20.13 19.77
C LYS A 378 -38.86 -20.53 20.37
N GLU A 379 -38.94 -21.65 21.08
CA GLU A 379 -40.21 -22.13 21.64
C GLU A 379 -40.51 -21.43 22.97
N THR A 380 -39.52 -21.36 23.85
CA THR A 380 -39.70 -20.84 25.21
C THR A 380 -39.42 -19.35 25.34
N ASN A 381 -38.84 -18.72 24.31
CA ASN A 381 -38.32 -17.35 24.34
C ASN A 381 -37.28 -17.10 25.46
N LYS A 382 -36.68 -18.15 26.01
CA LYS A 382 -35.67 -18.03 27.07
C LYS A 382 -34.29 -17.77 26.46
N THR A 383 -33.56 -16.80 26.99
CA THR A 383 -32.16 -16.58 26.61
C THR A 383 -31.30 -17.74 27.11
N LEU A 384 -30.67 -18.46 26.18
CA LEU A 384 -29.82 -19.62 26.44
C LEU A 384 -28.39 -19.21 26.75
N ALA A 385 -27.88 -18.18 26.08
CA ALA A 385 -26.54 -17.64 26.28
C ALA A 385 -26.42 -16.19 25.80
N ILE A 386 -25.53 -15.44 26.45
CA ILE A 386 -25.10 -14.10 26.03
C ILE A 386 -23.58 -14.07 26.10
N HIS A 387 -22.91 -13.84 24.98
CA HIS A 387 -21.46 -13.73 24.90
C HIS A 387 -21.07 -12.34 24.43
N SER A 388 -20.36 -11.58 25.28
CA SER A 388 -19.76 -10.31 24.88
C SER A 388 -18.72 -10.54 23.78
N TYR A 389 -18.64 -9.64 22.81
CA TYR A 389 -17.60 -9.72 21.79
C TYR A 389 -16.17 -9.61 22.36
N THR A 390 -16.01 -9.09 23.59
CA THR A 390 -14.74 -9.06 24.32
C THR A 390 -14.28 -10.42 24.86
N VAL A 391 -15.19 -11.40 24.92
CA VAL A 391 -14.91 -12.79 25.35
C VAL A 391 -14.94 -13.77 24.17
N THR A 392 -15.53 -13.36 23.05
CA THR A 392 -15.46 -14.11 21.79
C THR A 392 -14.04 -13.99 21.23
N SER A 393 -13.46 -15.08 20.72
CA SER A 393 -12.07 -15.12 20.22
C SER A 393 -11.95 -15.45 18.72
N ALA A 394 -12.89 -16.21 18.16
CA ALA A 394 -12.89 -16.57 16.74
C ALA A 394 -14.30 -16.90 16.23
N CYS A 395 -14.53 -16.81 14.91
CA CYS A 395 -15.76 -17.28 14.25
C CYS A 395 -15.48 -17.76 12.83
N GLY A 396 -16.23 -18.75 12.33
CA GLY A 396 -16.05 -19.28 10.98
C GLY A 396 -17.19 -20.20 10.53
N ARG A 397 -17.04 -20.76 9.32
CA ARG A 397 -17.99 -21.72 8.72
C ARG A 397 -17.36 -23.10 8.57
N GLY A 398 -18.20 -24.11 8.49
CA GLY A 398 -17.80 -25.47 8.16
C GLY A 398 -17.28 -25.56 6.72
N LYS A 399 -16.17 -26.28 6.51
CA LYS A 399 -15.61 -26.50 5.15
C LYS A 399 -16.39 -27.55 4.37
N VAL A 400 -16.90 -28.57 5.06
CA VAL A 400 -17.66 -29.68 4.44
C VAL A 400 -19.12 -29.28 4.22
N ASN A 401 -19.76 -28.70 5.23
CA ASN A 401 -21.11 -28.17 5.15
C ASN A 401 -21.09 -26.67 5.43
N GLN A 402 -21.28 -25.87 4.38
CA GLN A 402 -21.16 -24.42 4.45
C GLN A 402 -22.40 -23.72 5.03
N ASN A 403 -23.45 -24.48 5.33
CA ASN A 403 -24.61 -24.02 6.09
C ASN A 403 -24.36 -24.02 7.61
N ILE A 404 -23.20 -24.53 8.04
CA ILE A 404 -22.80 -24.56 9.45
C ILE A 404 -21.87 -23.39 9.72
N PHE A 405 -22.13 -22.66 10.81
CA PHE A 405 -21.22 -21.66 11.34
C PHE A 405 -20.96 -21.90 12.83
N ALA A 406 -19.84 -21.38 13.31
CA ALA A 406 -19.47 -21.49 14.70
C ALA A 406 -18.69 -20.26 15.18
N TYR A 407 -18.67 -20.07 16.48
CA TYR A 407 -17.80 -19.10 17.14
C TYR A 407 -17.27 -19.64 18.46
N ILE A 408 -16.10 -19.16 18.87
CA ILE A 408 -15.44 -19.53 20.11
C ILE A 408 -15.56 -18.39 21.11
N SER A 409 -15.97 -18.70 22.33
CA SER A 409 -16.02 -17.77 23.45
C SER A 409 -15.28 -18.32 24.66
N GLY A 410 -14.53 -17.46 25.33
CA GLY A 410 -13.94 -17.72 26.63
C GLY A 410 -14.97 -17.63 27.77
N ASP A 411 -14.61 -18.20 28.92
CA ASP A 411 -15.31 -18.01 30.20
C ASP A 411 -15.16 -16.59 30.78
N THR A 412 -14.13 -15.86 30.34
CA THR A 412 -13.87 -14.45 30.63
C THR A 412 -13.24 -13.78 29.40
N THR A 413 -12.80 -12.53 29.53
CA THR A 413 -12.12 -11.79 28.45
C THR A 413 -10.98 -12.59 27.84
N CYS A 414 -10.79 -12.50 26.52
CA CYS A 414 -9.85 -13.33 25.77
C CYS A 414 -8.39 -13.22 26.24
N THR A 415 -8.02 -12.12 26.91
CA THR A 415 -6.68 -11.90 27.48
C THR A 415 -6.45 -12.66 28.80
N ILE A 416 -7.51 -13.11 29.46
CA ILE A 416 -7.47 -13.74 30.78
C ILE A 416 -7.96 -15.21 30.70
N SER A 417 -8.86 -15.51 29.77
CA SER A 417 -9.54 -16.80 29.70
C SER A 417 -8.56 -17.95 29.43
N LYS A 418 -8.76 -19.04 30.19
CA LYS A 418 -8.07 -20.32 30.00
C LYS A 418 -9.03 -21.43 29.58
N ASN A 419 -10.31 -21.10 29.39
CA ASN A 419 -11.32 -22.08 29.00
C ASN A 419 -12.17 -21.49 27.88
N PHE A 420 -11.93 -21.97 26.68
CA PHE A 420 -12.66 -21.60 25.49
C PHE A 420 -13.63 -22.71 25.08
N THR A 421 -14.79 -22.28 24.58
CA THR A 421 -15.85 -23.17 24.09
C THR A 421 -16.29 -22.70 22.71
N CYS A 422 -16.28 -23.62 21.74
CA CYS A 422 -16.80 -23.42 20.40
C CYS A 422 -18.29 -23.78 20.38
N TYR A 423 -19.15 -22.86 19.94
CA TYR A 423 -20.59 -23.03 19.80
C TYR A 423 -20.93 -23.15 18.32
N VAL A 424 -21.70 -24.18 17.96
CA VAL A 424 -21.93 -24.55 16.56
C VAL A 424 -23.42 -24.49 16.22
N PHE A 425 -23.72 -23.93 15.06
CA PHE A 425 -25.07 -23.66 14.56
C PHE A 425 -25.18 -24.08 13.10
N THR A 426 -26.35 -24.53 12.69
CA THR A 426 -26.72 -24.69 11.28
C THR A 426 -27.84 -23.73 10.91
N VAL A 427 -27.84 -23.27 9.67
CA VAL A 427 -28.87 -22.40 9.09
C VAL A 427 -29.38 -22.98 7.77
N ASP A 428 -30.40 -22.36 7.19
CA ASP A 428 -31.09 -22.91 6.02
C ASP A 428 -30.33 -22.67 4.70
N SER A 429 -29.42 -21.69 4.69
CA SER A 429 -28.62 -21.38 3.50
C SER A 429 -27.19 -20.98 3.84
N GLU A 430 -26.30 -21.21 2.87
CA GLU A 430 -24.92 -20.78 2.94
C GLU A 430 -24.81 -19.26 3.11
N ALA A 431 -25.66 -18.50 2.40
CA ALA A 431 -25.69 -17.05 2.47
C ALA A 431 -25.96 -16.55 3.89
N GLN A 432 -26.89 -17.19 4.60
CA GLN A 432 -27.21 -16.88 5.99
C GLN A 432 -26.06 -17.23 6.93
N ALA A 433 -25.34 -18.33 6.69
CA ALA A 433 -24.16 -18.71 7.47
C ALA A 433 -23.04 -17.68 7.28
N LYS A 434 -22.87 -17.20 6.05
CA LYS A 434 -21.92 -16.15 5.70
C LYS A 434 -22.26 -14.84 6.41
N GLN A 435 -23.54 -14.44 6.37
CA GLN A 435 -24.03 -13.24 7.05
C GLN A 435 -23.85 -13.30 8.57
N ALA A 436 -24.09 -14.47 9.18
CA ALA A 436 -23.87 -14.71 10.60
C ALA A 436 -22.39 -14.50 10.99
N VAL A 437 -21.47 -15.12 10.26
CA VAL A 437 -20.03 -14.99 10.53
C VAL A 437 -19.55 -13.55 10.34
N TYR A 438 -20.02 -12.85 9.30
CA TYR A 438 -19.66 -11.44 9.10
C TYR A 438 -20.20 -10.53 10.19
N GLY A 439 -21.46 -10.72 10.60
CA GLY A 439 -22.04 -9.92 11.68
C GLY A 439 -21.28 -10.12 12.99
N ILE A 440 -20.89 -11.36 13.29
CA ILE A 440 -20.07 -11.68 14.46
C ILE A 440 -18.68 -11.02 14.33
N ALA A 441 -17.99 -11.21 13.20
CA ALA A 441 -16.70 -10.58 12.86
C ALA A 441 -16.72 -9.05 13.01
N GLN A 442 -17.82 -8.41 12.60
CA GLN A 442 -17.99 -6.97 12.73
C GLN A 442 -18.13 -6.54 14.19
N GLY A 443 -18.87 -7.31 15.01
CA GLY A 443 -18.98 -7.08 16.45
C GLY A 443 -17.64 -7.16 17.19
N PHE A 444 -16.77 -8.11 16.82
CA PHE A 444 -15.38 -8.14 17.31
C PHE A 444 -14.63 -6.85 17.03
N ASN A 445 -14.66 -6.37 15.77
CA ASN A 445 -13.93 -5.17 15.37
C ASN A 445 -14.42 -3.91 16.10
N ARG A 446 -15.71 -3.86 16.48
CA ARG A 446 -16.30 -2.73 17.22
C ARG A 446 -15.93 -2.73 18.70
N THR A 447 -15.55 -3.87 19.28
CA THR A 447 -15.39 -4.06 20.73
C THR A 447 -13.98 -4.47 21.15
N LEU A 448 -13.03 -4.50 20.20
CA LEU A 448 -11.60 -4.59 20.46
C LEU A 448 -11.12 -3.27 21.12
N TRP A 449 -11.37 -3.16 22.42
CA TRP A 449 -10.76 -2.14 23.28
C TRP A 449 -9.30 -2.51 23.49
N TYR A 450 -8.40 -1.74 22.87
CA TYR A 450 -6.98 -1.80 23.20
C TYR A 450 -6.74 -1.02 24.50
N VAL A 451 -6.23 -1.71 25.52
CA VAL A 451 -5.56 -1.07 26.67
C VAL A 451 -4.12 -0.72 26.28
#